data_AF-A0A821ZLY0-F1
#
_entry.id   AF-A0A821ZLY0-F1
#
_cell.length_a   1.000
_cell.length_b   1.000
_cell.length_c   1.000
_cell.angle_alpha   90.00
_cell.angle_beta   90.00
_cell.angle_gamma   90.00
#
_symmetry.space_group_name_H-M   'P 1'
#
loop_
_entity.id
_entity.type
_entity.pdbx_description
1 polymer ?
#
loop_
_entity_poly.entity_id
_entity_poly.type
_entity_poly.pdbx_seq_one_letter_code
_entity_poly.pdbx_strand_id
1 'polypeptide(L)'
;EPLFVYDLGSPVGDVVWAPYSSTVFAACTADGKVYVFDLNVNKYEPLCEQMVVQKKRTKLTHITFNQHYPILLAGDDRGNVTSLKLSPNLRKRPKAKKGQEIIDGPEAEIAKLEKILSLIRDPDDVRNKSTAQQGATTAVSGAN
;
A
#
# COMPACT_ATOMS: atom_id res chain seq x y z
N GLU A 1 -2.42 15.70 -14.27
CA GLU A 1 -3.24 15.30 -13.11
C GLU A 1 -2.48 14.24 -12.31
N PRO A 2 -2.50 14.25 -10.96
CA PRO A 2 -1.84 13.19 -10.17
C PRO A 2 -2.42 11.82 -10.49
N LEU A 3 -1.58 10.78 -10.52
CA LEU A 3 -2.02 9.40 -10.79
C LEU A 3 -2.77 8.79 -9.60
N PHE A 4 -2.31 9.10 -8.40
CA PHE A 4 -2.94 8.73 -7.14
C PHE A 4 -2.84 9.88 -6.15
N VAL A 5 -3.87 10.05 -5.33
CA VAL A 5 -3.89 10.97 -4.20
C VAL A 5 -4.41 10.18 -3.00
N TYR A 6 -3.64 10.16 -1.91
CA TYR A 6 -4.01 9.50 -0.66
C TYR A 6 -4.20 10.57 0.41
N ASP A 7 -5.44 10.76 0.87
CA ASP A 7 -5.72 11.62 2.02
C ASP A 7 -5.60 10.79 3.30
N LEU A 8 -4.56 11.07 4.10
CA LEU A 8 -4.28 10.36 5.35
C LEU A 8 -4.87 11.08 6.58
N GLY A 9 -5.62 12.18 6.39
CA GLY A 9 -6.29 12.92 7.46
C GLY A 9 -5.35 13.63 8.46
N SER A 10 -4.04 13.64 8.20
CA SER A 10 -3.02 14.28 9.03
C SER A 10 -1.80 14.64 8.17
N PRO A 11 -1.03 15.70 8.52
CA PRO A 11 0.22 16.02 7.81
C PRO A 11 1.14 14.80 7.70
N VAL A 12 1.63 14.55 6.49
CA VAL A 12 2.59 13.49 6.20
C VAL A 12 3.98 13.97 6.60
N GLY A 13 4.66 13.19 7.44
CA GLY A 13 6.03 13.49 7.84
C GLY A 13 7.04 13.02 6.79
N ASP A 14 6.86 11.80 6.31
CA ASP A 14 7.77 11.17 5.36
C ASP A 14 7.09 10.03 4.60
N VAL A 15 7.63 9.70 3.42
CA VAL A 15 7.18 8.61 2.54
C VAL A 15 8.39 7.89 1.96
N VAL A 16 8.35 6.56 1.94
CA VAL A 16 9.46 5.75 1.45
C VAL A 16 8.95 4.53 0.68
N TRP A 17 9.55 4.26 -0.47
CA TRP A 17 9.31 3.02 -1.23
C TRP A 17 10.04 1.85 -0.58
N ALA A 18 9.42 0.67 -0.60
CA ALA A 18 10.08 -0.53 -0.14
C ALA A 18 11.22 -0.91 -1.10
N PRO A 19 12.41 -1.29 -0.58
CA PRO A 19 13.56 -1.63 -1.43
C PRO A 19 13.39 -2.95 -2.19
N TYR A 20 12.36 -3.72 -1.85
CA TYR A 20 12.09 -5.06 -2.39
C TYR A 20 10.82 -5.14 -3.24
N SER A 21 10.08 -4.05 -3.44
CA SER A 21 8.88 -4.03 -4.29
C SER A 21 8.57 -2.63 -4.81
N SER A 22 8.44 -2.52 -6.13
CA SER A 22 8.06 -1.29 -6.87
C SER A 22 6.65 -0.75 -6.55
N THR A 23 5.85 -1.53 -5.83
CA THR A 23 4.43 -1.25 -5.59
C THR A 23 4.11 -1.06 -4.11
N VAL A 24 5.09 -1.28 -3.23
CA VAL A 24 4.93 -1.12 -1.79
C VAL A 24 5.62 0.15 -1.36
N PHE A 25 4.89 1.01 -0.65
CA PHE A 25 5.47 2.17 0.03
C PHE A 25 4.85 2.30 1.42
N ALA A 26 5.54 3.03 2.29
CA ALA A 26 5.03 3.40 3.60
C ALA A 26 5.04 4.91 3.76
N ALA A 27 4.13 5.41 4.58
CA ALA A 27 4.07 6.81 4.96
C ALA A 27 3.92 6.91 6.49
N CYS A 28 4.54 7.91 7.10
CA CYS A 28 4.28 8.27 8.48
C CYS A 28 3.58 9.63 8.55
N THR A 29 2.76 9.82 9.58
CA THR A 29 1.98 11.04 9.76
C THR A 29 2.20 11.64 11.14
N ALA A 30 1.99 12.95 11.22
CA ALA A 30 2.17 13.73 12.45
C ALA A 30 1.24 13.29 13.60
N ASP A 31 0.18 12.52 13.32
CA ASP A 31 -0.68 11.98 14.37
C ASP A 31 -0.22 10.64 14.96
N GLY A 32 0.97 10.19 14.58
CA GLY A 32 1.65 9.06 15.18
C GLY A 32 1.39 7.72 14.47
N LYS A 33 0.72 7.75 13.31
CA LYS A 33 0.43 6.56 12.53
C LYS A 33 1.46 6.31 11.43
N VAL A 34 1.71 5.03 11.21
CA VAL A 34 2.41 4.50 10.02
C VAL A 34 1.40 3.74 9.16
N TYR A 35 1.44 4.02 7.87
CA TYR A 35 0.65 3.37 6.84
C TYR A 35 1.56 2.57 5.93
N VAL A 36 1.12 1.38 5.53
CA VAL A 36 1.80 0.57 4.50
C VAL A 36 0.82 0.29 3.39
N PHE A 37 1.20 0.65 2.16
CA PHE A 37 0.44 0.46 0.94
C PHE A 37 1.07 -0.60 0.06
N ASP A 38 0.25 -1.29 -0.73
CA ASP A 38 0.70 -2.11 -1.85
C ASP A 38 -0.26 -1.92 -3.01
N LEU A 39 0.16 -1.14 -4.01
CA LEU A 39 -0.64 -0.76 -5.16
C LEU A 39 -1.12 -1.96 -5.99
N ASN A 40 -0.40 -3.08 -5.92
CA ASN A 40 -0.75 -4.30 -6.64
C ASN A 40 -1.85 -5.09 -5.93
N VAL A 41 -2.02 -4.89 -4.62
CA VAL A 41 -3.05 -5.56 -3.80
C VAL A 41 -4.27 -4.66 -3.61
N ASN A 42 -4.06 -3.43 -3.14
CA ASN A 42 -5.10 -2.43 -2.96
C ASN A 42 -4.59 -1.06 -3.40
N LYS A 43 -5.25 -0.47 -4.40
CA LYS A 43 -4.82 0.78 -5.05
C LYS A 43 -5.17 2.04 -4.26
N TYR A 44 -6.11 1.97 -3.33
CA TYR A 44 -6.71 3.17 -2.74
C TYR A 44 -6.59 3.20 -1.23
N GLU A 45 -6.62 2.02 -0.58
CA GLU A 45 -6.56 1.92 0.88
C GLU A 45 -5.25 1.29 1.36
N PRO A 46 -4.75 1.68 2.53
CA PRO A 46 -3.58 1.06 3.13
C PRO A 46 -3.85 -0.41 3.44
N LEU A 47 -2.84 -1.27 3.25
CA LEU A 47 -2.88 -2.65 3.73
C LEU A 47 -2.72 -2.74 5.25
N CYS A 48 -2.11 -1.73 5.84
CA CYS A 48 -1.90 -1.63 7.28
C CYS A 48 -1.90 -0.17 7.69
N GLU A 49 -2.65 0.13 8.75
CA GLU A 49 -2.58 1.38 9.50
C GLU A 49 -2.24 1.01 10.95
N GLN A 50 -1.15 1.56 11.47
CA GLN A 50 -0.68 1.25 12.82
C GLN A 50 -0.36 2.53 13.58
N MET A 51 -0.98 2.69 14.75
CA MET A 51 -0.55 3.69 15.72
C MET A 51 0.79 3.27 16.32
N VAL A 52 1.84 4.08 16.13
CA VAL A 52 3.20 3.83 16.61
C VAL A 52 3.51 4.70 17.84
N VAL A 53 3.07 5.95 17.83
CA VAL A 53 3.22 6.91 18.94
C VAL A 53 1.92 7.64 19.22
N GLN A 54 1.74 8.16 20.44
CA GLN A 54 0.49 8.85 20.79
C GLN A 54 0.46 10.29 20.26
N LYS A 55 -0.51 10.60 19.37
CA LYS A 55 -0.75 11.93 18.75
C LYS A 55 -0.56 13.14 19.67
N LYS A 56 -1.06 13.07 20.91
CA LYS A 56 -1.04 14.21 21.86
C LYS A 56 0.36 14.59 22.34
N ARG A 57 1.35 13.73 22.13
CA ARG A 57 2.69 13.87 22.73
C ARG A 57 3.79 13.95 21.68
N THR A 58 3.64 13.23 20.58
CA THR A 58 4.75 12.91 19.70
C THR A 58 4.27 12.86 18.26
N LYS A 59 5.08 13.36 17.33
CA LYS A 59 4.83 13.32 15.90
C LYS A 59 5.90 12.48 15.23
N LEU A 60 5.49 11.61 14.31
CA LEU A 60 6.45 10.93 13.44
C LEU A 60 6.95 11.91 12.38
N THR A 61 8.24 11.88 12.13
CA THR A 61 8.93 12.81 11.23
C THR A 61 9.61 12.10 10.08
N HIS A 62 10.11 10.88 10.30
CA HIS A 62 10.88 10.12 9.31
C HIS A 62 10.54 8.64 9.34
N ILE A 63 10.67 7.98 8.18
CA ILE A 63 10.48 6.54 8.07
C ILE A 63 11.44 5.92 7.05
N THR A 64 11.95 4.72 7.34
CA THR A 64 12.84 4.02 6.41
C THR A 64 12.73 2.51 6.52
N PHE A 65 12.76 1.82 5.38
CA PHE A 65 12.83 0.37 5.33
C PHE A 65 14.27 -0.10 5.50
N ASN A 66 14.44 -1.22 6.21
CA ASN A 66 15.68 -1.97 6.13
C ASN A 66 15.81 -2.67 4.76
N GLN A 67 17.02 -2.66 4.19
CA GLN A 67 17.31 -3.20 2.86
C GLN A 67 17.28 -4.73 2.78
N HIS A 68 17.48 -5.42 3.91
CA HIS A 68 17.66 -6.87 3.94
C HIS A 68 16.61 -7.59 4.78
N TYR A 69 16.14 -6.96 5.85
CA TYR A 69 15.18 -7.52 6.79
C TYR A 69 13.84 -6.80 6.70
N PRO A 70 12.73 -7.47 7.03
CA PRO A 70 11.40 -6.85 6.98
C PRO A 70 11.15 -5.98 8.22
N ILE A 71 11.99 -4.96 8.37
CA ILE A 71 11.99 -4.01 9.48
C ILE A 71 11.75 -2.62 8.90
N LEU A 72 10.90 -1.86 9.58
CA LEU A 72 10.59 -0.47 9.29
C LEU A 72 10.97 0.36 10.51
N LEU A 73 11.78 1.39 10.31
CA LEU A 73 12.17 2.32 11.37
C LEU A 73 11.35 3.59 11.23
N ALA A 74 10.83 4.10 12.35
CA ALA A 74 10.11 5.36 12.42
C ALA A 74 10.78 6.29 13.45
N GLY A 75 11.21 7.47 13.01
CA GLY A 75 11.77 8.52 13.85
C GLY A 75 10.70 9.52 14.28
N ASP A 76 10.86 10.08 15.47
CA ASP A 76 9.94 11.08 16.02
C ASP A 76 10.60 12.43 16.38
N ASP A 77 9.75 13.43 16.63
CA ASP A 77 10.15 14.80 17.00
C ASP A 77 10.73 14.93 18.42
N ARG A 78 10.82 13.83 19.17
CA ARG A 78 11.45 13.76 20.50
C ARG A 78 12.83 13.10 20.46
N GLY A 79 13.32 12.76 19.27
CA GLY A 79 14.62 12.12 19.09
C GLY A 79 14.61 10.61 19.35
N ASN A 80 13.44 9.96 19.40
CA ASN A 80 13.36 8.50 19.49
C ASN A 80 13.26 7.87 18.11
N VAL A 81 13.73 6.63 18.02
CA VAL A 81 13.56 5.76 16.85
C VAL A 81 12.86 4.47 17.29
N THR A 82 11.72 4.17 16.68
CA THR A 82 10.96 2.94 16.90
C THR A 82 11.23 1.96 15.77
N SER A 83 11.58 0.71 16.11
CA SER A 83 11.78 -0.37 15.15
C SER A 83 10.56 -1.31 15.12
N LEU A 84 10.01 -1.52 13.92
CA LEU A 84 8.79 -2.29 13.70
C LEU A 84 9.07 -3.48 12.77
N LYS A 85 8.54 -4.65 13.11
CA LYS A 85 8.61 -5.84 12.24
C LYS A 85 7.35 -5.93 11.37
N LEU A 86 7.53 -6.03 10.05
CA LEU A 86 6.41 -6.14 9.13
C LEU A 86 5.71 -7.50 9.26
N SER A 87 4.38 -7.48 9.21
CA SER A 87 3.57 -8.71 9.26
C SER A 87 3.90 -9.64 8.08
N PRO A 88 3.71 -10.96 8.20
CA PRO A 88 3.83 -11.88 7.07
C PRO A 88 3.05 -11.46 5.82
N ASN A 89 1.89 -10.82 6.00
CA ASN A 89 1.03 -10.41 4.89
C ASN A 89 1.64 -9.27 4.06
N LEU A 90 2.41 -8.38 4.70
CA LEU A 90 3.10 -7.27 4.04
C LEU A 90 4.43 -7.69 3.38
N ARG A 91 4.81 -8.97 3.50
CA ARG A 91 6.05 -9.55 2.93
C ARG A 91 5.78 -10.48 1.75
N LYS A 92 4.51 -10.70 1.37
CA LYS A 92 4.16 -11.69 0.35
C LYS A 92 4.61 -11.22 -1.02
N ARG A 93 5.57 -11.93 -1.62
CA ARG A 93 5.80 -11.84 -3.06
C ARG A 93 4.66 -12.55 -3.80
N PRO A 94 4.24 -12.06 -4.98
CA PRO A 94 3.33 -12.80 -5.85
C PRO A 94 3.90 -14.21 -6.07
N LYS A 95 3.14 -15.24 -5.69
CA LYS A 95 3.53 -16.62 -5.98
C LYS A 95 3.34 -16.86 -7.47
N ALA A 96 4.33 -17.44 -8.14
CA ALA A 96 4.13 -17.90 -9.52
C ALA A 96 2.93 -18.84 -9.59
N LYS A 97 2.11 -18.68 -10.62
CA LYS A 97 1.13 -19.69 -10.98
C LYS A 97 1.90 -20.93 -11.45
N LYS A 98 1.37 -22.12 -11.15
CA LYS A 98 1.98 -23.40 -11.51
C LYS A 98 2.22 -23.42 -13.03
N GLY A 99 3.49 -23.46 -13.46
CA GLY A 99 3.89 -23.47 -14.88
C GLY A 99 4.26 -22.11 -15.49
N GLN A 100 4.19 -21.00 -14.75
CA GLN A 100 4.80 -19.73 -15.17
C GLN A 100 6.21 -19.59 -14.61
N GLU A 101 7.18 -19.23 -15.46
CA GLU A 101 8.49 -18.79 -14.99
C GLU A 101 8.33 -17.55 -14.11
N ILE A 102 8.99 -17.57 -12.94
CA ILE A 102 9.12 -16.37 -12.13
C ILE A 102 10.13 -15.50 -12.83
N ILE A 103 9.67 -14.49 -13.55
CA ILE A 103 10.51 -13.36 -13.94
C ILE A 103 10.76 -12.60 -12.64
N ASP A 104 11.97 -12.71 -12.11
CA ASP A 104 12.46 -11.96 -10.94
C ASP A 104 13.47 -10.90 -11.42
N GLY A 105 13.73 -9.91 -10.57
CA GLY A 105 14.66 -8.82 -10.87
C GLY A 105 13.99 -7.49 -11.20
N PRO A 106 14.81 -6.46 -11.50
CA PRO A 106 14.34 -5.10 -11.73
C PRO A 106 13.28 -4.99 -12.83
N GLU A 107 13.42 -5.76 -13.90
CA GLU A 107 12.52 -5.75 -15.07
C GLU A 107 11.10 -6.21 -14.68
N ALA A 108 11.00 -7.21 -13.79
CA ALA A 108 9.72 -7.70 -13.29
C ALA A 108 9.02 -6.65 -12.42
N GLU A 109 9.78 -5.93 -11.61
CA GLU A 109 9.27 -4.83 -10.78
C GLU A 109 8.83 -3.63 -11.64
N ILE A 110 9.58 -3.29 -12.69
CA ILE A 110 9.18 -2.26 -13.66
C ILE A 110 7.87 -2.65 -14.34
N ALA A 111 7.78 -3.86 -14.91
CA ALA A 111 6.58 -4.34 -15.60
C ALA A 111 5.35 -4.39 -14.66
N LYS A 112 5.57 -4.70 -13.37
CA LYS A 112 4.50 -4.71 -12.37
C LYS A 112 3.91 -3.33 -12.16
N LEU A 113 4.74 -2.30 -11.98
CA LEU A 113 4.27 -0.93 -11.82
C LEU A 113 3.63 -0.42 -13.11
N GLU A 114 4.24 -0.64 -14.28
CA GLU A 114 3.68 -0.26 -15.59
C GLU A 114 2.26 -0.80 -15.80
N LYS A 115 2.02 -2.06 -15.42
CA LYS A 115 0.68 -2.67 -15.47
C LYS A 115 -0.33 -1.93 -14.60
N ILE A 116 0.07 -1.40 -13.44
CA ILE A 116 -0.83 -0.61 -12.59
C ILE A 116 -1.10 0.74 -13.25
N LEU A 117 -0.06 1.36 -13.82
CA LEU A 117 -0.18 2.66 -14.47
C LEU A 117 -1.06 2.62 -15.71
N SER A 118 -1.03 1.54 -16.50
CA SER A 118 -1.89 1.41 -17.69
C SER A 118 -3.37 1.34 -17.31
N LEU A 119 -3.72 0.65 -16.22
CA LEU A 119 -5.11 0.52 -15.76
C LEU A 119 -5.74 1.83 -15.27
N ILE A 120 -4.93 2.84 -14.95
CA ILE A 120 -5.39 4.14 -14.43
C ILE A 120 -5.52 5.17 -15.56
N ARG A 121 -4.78 4.98 -16.65
CA ARG A 121 -4.80 5.88 -17.82
C ARG A 121 -6.03 5.71 -18.71
N ASP A 122 -6.82 4.65 -18.52
CA ASP A 122 -8.09 4.43 -19.23
C ASP A 122 -9.31 4.76 -18.32
N PRO A 123 -9.83 6.00 -18.33
CA PRO A 123 -10.97 6.44 -17.51
C PRO A 123 -12.32 5.77 -17.85
N ASP A 124 -12.37 4.88 -18.83
CA ASP A 124 -13.59 4.16 -19.23
C ASP A 124 -13.76 2.80 -18.53
N ASP A 125 -12.69 2.21 -17.99
CA ASP A 125 -12.73 0.85 -17.42
C ASP A 125 -13.27 0.82 -15.97
N VAL A 126 -13.18 1.94 -15.25
CA VAL A 126 -13.75 2.11 -13.88
C VAL A 126 -15.27 2.25 -13.93
N ARG A 127 -15.80 2.95 -14.94
CA ARG A 127 -17.24 3.11 -15.15
C ARG A 127 -17.91 1.75 -15.46
N ASN A 128 -17.29 0.93 -16.31
CA ASN A 128 -17.84 -0.38 -16.68
C ASN A 128 -17.81 -1.43 -15.56
N LYS A 129 -16.87 -1.35 -14.60
CA LYS A 129 -16.82 -2.29 -13.46
C LYS A 129 -17.79 -1.92 -12.33
N SER A 130 -18.10 -0.63 -12.16
CA SER A 130 -19.10 -0.17 -11.19
C SER A 130 -20.52 -0.62 -11.53
N THR A 131 -20.89 -0.63 -12.82
CA THR A 131 -22.18 -1.15 -13.31
C THR A 131 -22.25 -2.69 -13.28
N ALA A 132 -21.13 -3.39 -13.49
CA ALA A 132 -21.09 -4.85 -13.44
C ALA A 132 -21.26 -5.43 -12.02
N GLN A 133 -20.83 -4.72 -10.97
CA GLN A 133 -21.00 -5.17 -9.58
C GLN A 133 -22.37 -4.87 -8.97
N GLN A 134 -23.11 -3.87 -9.48
CA GLN A 134 -24.48 -3.56 -9.01
C GLN A 134 -25.56 -4.43 -9.66
N GLY A 135 -25.29 -5.07 -10.80
CA GLY A 135 -26.26 -5.95 -11.47
C GLY A 135 -26.40 -7.36 -10.88
N ALA A 136 -25.49 -7.78 -9.99
CA ALA A 136 -25.40 -9.18 -9.54
C ALA A 136 -26.10 -9.48 -8.20
N THR A 137 -26.62 -8.48 -7.48
CA THR A 137 -27.12 -8.64 -6.10
C THR A 137 -28.65 -8.56 -5.91
N THR A 138 -29.46 -8.50 -6.97
CA THR A 138 -30.94 -8.36 -6.82
C THR A 138 -31.77 -9.54 -7.33
N ALA A 139 -31.17 -10.70 -7.59
CA ALA A 139 -31.93 -11.92 -7.86
C ALA A 139 -31.74 -12.89 -6.69
N VAL A 140 -32.71 -12.93 -5.77
CA VAL A 140 -33.24 -14.08 -5.00
C VAL A 140 -33.84 -13.55 -3.70
N SER A 141 -35.15 -13.29 -3.69
CA SER A 141 -36.03 -13.68 -2.59
C SER A 141 -37.49 -13.68 -3.08
N GLY A 142 -37.99 -14.87 -3.35
CA GLY A 142 -39.39 -15.17 -3.63
C GLY A 142 -39.72 -16.55 -3.06
N ALA A 143 -40.88 -16.65 -2.40
CA ALA A 143 -41.48 -17.80 -1.71
C ALA A 143 -40.70 -18.28 -0.46
N ASN A 144 -41.30 -18.49 0.71
CA ASN A 144 -42.67 -18.84 1.13
C ASN A 144 -43.03 -18.08 2.41
#